data_AF-A0A448YPI3-F1
#
_entry.id   AF-A0A448YPI3-F1
#
_cell.length_a   1.000
_cell.length_b   1.000
_cell.length_c   1.000
_cell.angle_alpha   90.00
_cell.angle_beta   90.00
_cell.angle_gamma   90.00
#
_symmetry.space_group_name_H-M   'P 1'
#
loop_
_entity.id
_entity.type
_entity.pdbx_description
1 polymer ?
#
loop_
_entity_poly.entity_id
_entity_poly.type
_entity_poly.pdbx_seq_one_letter_code
_entity_poly.pdbx_strand_id
1 'polypeptide(L)'
;MSYVLVAGGAGYIGSHVVFELSAKYNVVVVDSLVNSSYDAVSHVEFLDKKKIPFFKVDFNDADALSEVFDQYQISGVIHLAGFKEDSPLDLYENNVSGTISLLKVMASHNVKTIVFSSSAAVYGDATTPISEESLVAPTTADGKAKVFVEDILHDLYSNDPQWKAAALLYIGTRDKLSIFGNDYSTHDGTPIRDYVHVTDVAKGYLAALAYVHKADHGLFGEWNLGTGKGTTVLDVYHLFNKVADKDLPYEVVSRKSGDQVTSLIANTERATTELGWTAQLSIEQAIKDLLNWTTKNPSGYHVDNYFSNGDYEANRIHTVKYPGFQASVANYGGTVVDIQVNGIPVLCNYKNLQDYKLPTNPFFGATVGRVSERLPEGHFQINGKQFVADVNEGPNTLHGGPNGFNRQYFFGPIATHGAENTSLKFAYLDKDGNNGFPGDLLTIITYTISSNALEIEYEASLTPDSKEDVTVVSLTNHSYFHLTPDKNINDTRLLLATNRYMDCDAAKLTTGTLNNWTDPDVSKPFTLGDHVLDYCFVVDEHPTGIDTRSLPLKKILQATHPRTSTKFNVFTTEPSFEFFTGDGIETKGYGSRPGFSVSPFRYTGAAYFEKWSNQVTLRKGEVYGSRIVYAFDF
;
A
#
# COMPACT_ATOMS: atom_id res chain seq x y z
N MET A 1 -17.73 -16.17 3.76
CA MET A 1 -16.76 -16.21 4.87
C MET A 1 -17.07 -15.01 5.76
N SER A 2 -17.04 -15.16 7.08
CA SER A 2 -17.33 -14.03 7.98
C SER A 2 -16.17 -13.05 8.06
N TYR A 3 -16.49 -11.77 8.32
CA TYR A 3 -15.55 -10.68 8.49
C TYR A 3 -15.54 -10.20 9.95
N VAL A 4 -14.42 -9.63 10.38
CA VAL A 4 -14.32 -8.83 11.61
C VAL A 4 -14.20 -7.37 11.19
N LEU A 5 -15.09 -6.53 11.70
CA LEU A 5 -15.04 -5.09 11.45
C LEU A 5 -14.09 -4.43 12.46
N VAL A 6 -13.16 -3.62 11.97
CA VAL A 6 -12.26 -2.82 12.81
C VAL A 6 -12.63 -1.35 12.63
N ALA A 7 -13.38 -0.82 13.60
CA ALA A 7 -13.76 0.58 13.67
C ALA A 7 -12.58 1.40 14.20
N GLY A 8 -12.15 2.44 13.48
CA GLY A 8 -10.92 3.20 13.78
C GLY A 8 -9.65 2.48 13.31
N GLY A 9 -9.76 1.58 12.33
CA GLY A 9 -8.67 0.71 11.88
C GLY A 9 -7.53 1.42 11.14
N ALA A 10 -7.68 2.68 10.73
CA ALA A 10 -6.59 3.46 10.14
C ALA A 10 -5.76 4.21 11.22
N GLY A 11 -6.22 4.22 12.48
CA GLY A 11 -5.51 4.82 13.60
C GLY A 11 -4.24 4.05 14.02
N TYR A 12 -3.54 4.59 15.03
CA TYR A 12 -2.27 4.02 15.52
C TYR A 12 -2.39 2.56 15.99
N ILE A 13 -3.27 2.29 16.96
CA ILE A 13 -3.51 0.92 17.44
C ILE A 13 -4.29 0.12 16.40
N GLY A 14 -5.27 0.77 15.75
CA GLY A 14 -6.08 0.23 14.66
C GLY A 14 -5.27 -0.49 13.60
N SER A 15 -4.30 0.20 13.00
CA SER A 15 -3.49 -0.38 11.92
C SER A 15 -2.68 -1.61 12.36
N HIS A 16 -2.18 -1.64 13.60
CA HIS A 16 -1.48 -2.80 14.15
C HIS A 16 -2.44 -3.97 14.44
N VAL A 17 -3.65 -3.69 14.93
CA VAL A 17 -4.71 -4.69 15.07
C VAL A 17 -5.08 -5.26 13.71
N VAL A 18 -5.28 -4.41 12.70
CA VAL A 18 -5.61 -4.82 11.32
C VAL A 18 -4.52 -5.75 10.76
N PHE A 19 -3.23 -5.42 10.93
CA PHE A 19 -2.10 -6.24 10.49
C PHE A 19 -2.03 -7.61 11.21
N GLU A 20 -2.19 -7.65 12.53
CA GLU A 20 -2.17 -8.93 13.25
C GLU A 20 -3.42 -9.79 12.93
N LEU A 21 -4.57 -9.14 12.72
CA LEU A 21 -5.85 -9.78 12.51
C LEU A 21 -6.02 -10.31 11.08
N SER A 22 -5.53 -9.60 10.06
CA SER A 22 -5.62 -9.96 8.63
C SER A 22 -5.00 -11.32 8.28
N ALA A 23 -4.01 -11.75 9.08
CA ALA A 23 -3.35 -13.05 8.98
C ALA A 23 -4.25 -14.22 9.39
N LYS A 24 -5.30 -13.98 10.19
CA LYS A 24 -6.17 -15.03 10.76
C LYS A 24 -7.64 -14.89 10.37
N TYR A 25 -8.09 -13.67 10.05
CA TYR A 25 -9.47 -13.34 9.76
C TYR A 25 -9.58 -12.52 8.47
N ASN A 26 -10.78 -12.48 7.91
CA ASN A 26 -11.12 -11.44 6.95
C ASN A 26 -11.48 -10.18 7.72
N VAL A 27 -10.92 -9.05 7.30
CA VAL A 27 -11.03 -7.78 8.01
C VAL A 27 -11.70 -6.77 7.09
N VAL A 28 -12.61 -5.98 7.64
CA VAL A 28 -13.12 -4.76 7.02
C VAL A 28 -12.84 -3.59 7.97
N VAL A 29 -12.35 -2.48 7.44
CA VAL A 29 -12.01 -1.28 8.20
C VAL A 29 -13.06 -0.22 7.95
N VAL A 30 -13.53 0.41 9.04
CA VAL A 30 -14.37 1.62 8.98
C VAL A 30 -13.67 2.72 9.74
N ASP A 31 -13.42 3.86 9.11
CA ASP A 31 -12.70 4.98 9.72
C ASP A 31 -13.08 6.31 9.05
N SER A 32 -13.30 7.38 9.82
CA SER A 32 -13.64 8.69 9.25
C SER A 32 -12.43 9.42 8.67
N LEU A 33 -11.21 8.98 9.01
CA LEU A 33 -9.94 9.64 8.71
C LEU A 33 -9.76 11.03 9.35
N VAL A 34 -10.53 11.33 10.40
CA VAL A 34 -10.44 12.64 11.10
C VAL A 34 -9.10 12.84 11.80
N ASN A 35 -8.49 11.76 12.31
CA ASN A 35 -7.20 11.77 12.99
C ASN A 35 -6.28 10.61 12.54
N SER A 36 -6.43 10.19 11.28
CA SER A 36 -5.72 9.05 10.72
C SER A 36 -5.52 9.22 9.21
N SER A 37 -4.74 8.33 8.60
CA SER A 37 -4.56 8.29 7.14
C SER A 37 -4.84 6.88 6.63
N TYR A 38 -5.55 6.78 5.51
CA TYR A 38 -5.72 5.52 4.80
C TYR A 38 -4.37 4.88 4.41
N ASP A 39 -3.30 5.67 4.32
CA ASP A 39 -1.96 5.15 4.01
C ASP A 39 -1.52 4.08 5.04
N ALA A 40 -1.94 4.19 6.31
CA ALA A 40 -1.70 3.16 7.31
C ALA A 40 -2.30 1.80 6.91
N VAL A 41 -3.54 1.78 6.40
CA VAL A 41 -4.19 0.57 5.90
C VAL A 41 -3.52 0.09 4.62
N SER A 42 -3.19 1.00 3.70
CA SER A 42 -2.50 0.64 2.45
C SER A 42 -1.11 0.02 2.68
N HIS A 43 -0.42 0.42 3.76
CA HIS A 43 0.84 -0.18 4.17
C HIS A 43 0.63 -1.62 4.67
N VAL A 44 -0.46 -1.88 5.41
CA VAL A 44 -0.84 -3.26 5.79
C VAL A 44 -1.12 -4.10 4.55
N GLU A 45 -1.92 -3.58 3.59
CA GLU A 45 -2.17 -4.27 2.32
C GLU A 45 -0.87 -4.57 1.58
N PHE A 46 0.05 -3.59 1.54
CA PHE A 46 1.36 -3.74 0.94
C PHE A 46 2.18 -4.81 1.64
N LEU A 47 2.16 -4.92 2.97
CA LEU A 47 2.93 -5.92 3.72
C LEU A 47 2.34 -7.32 3.50
N ASP A 48 1.04 -7.47 3.69
CA ASP A 48 0.33 -8.76 3.67
C ASP A 48 0.01 -9.27 2.26
N LYS A 49 0.15 -8.42 1.24
CA LYS A 49 -0.23 -8.71 -0.15
C LYS A 49 -1.70 -9.13 -0.26
N LYS A 50 -2.56 -8.45 0.52
CA LYS A 50 -3.99 -8.73 0.64
C LYS A 50 -4.76 -7.42 0.68
N LYS A 51 -5.83 -7.32 -0.11
CA LYS A 51 -6.74 -6.16 -0.07
C LYS A 51 -7.52 -6.19 1.24
N ILE A 52 -7.66 -5.03 1.89
CA ILE A 52 -8.44 -4.88 3.10
C ILE A 52 -9.57 -3.89 2.79
N PRO A 53 -10.82 -4.37 2.72
CA PRO A 53 -11.97 -3.51 2.52
C PRO A 53 -11.97 -2.32 3.48
N PHE A 54 -12.10 -1.11 2.95
CA PHE A 54 -12.03 0.13 3.69
C PHE A 54 -13.20 1.06 3.35
N PHE A 55 -13.87 1.56 4.40
CA PHE A 55 -14.98 2.48 4.29
C PHE A 55 -14.70 3.76 5.05
N LYS A 56 -14.68 4.89 4.33
CA LYS A 56 -14.58 6.21 4.93
C LYS A 56 -15.97 6.65 5.43
N VAL A 57 -16.30 6.30 6.66
CA VAL A 57 -17.63 6.55 7.25
C VAL A 57 -17.48 7.18 8.63
N ASP A 58 -18.32 8.17 8.91
CA ASP A 58 -18.51 8.73 10.25
C ASP A 58 -19.42 7.80 11.05
N PHE A 59 -19.09 7.50 12.30
CA PHE A 59 -19.91 6.58 13.10
C PHE A 59 -21.29 7.12 13.46
N ASN A 60 -21.50 8.44 13.38
CA ASN A 60 -22.82 9.04 13.52
C ASN A 60 -23.71 8.88 12.27
N ASP A 61 -23.15 8.43 11.14
CA ASP A 61 -23.91 8.08 9.92
C ASP A 61 -24.34 6.61 9.96
N ALA A 62 -25.47 6.35 10.62
CA ALA A 62 -26.00 5.00 10.80
C ALA A 62 -26.36 4.30 9.48
N ASP A 63 -26.79 5.05 8.46
CA ASP A 63 -27.18 4.49 7.16
C ASP A 63 -25.93 4.02 6.41
N ALA A 64 -24.89 4.86 6.34
CA ALA A 64 -23.62 4.46 5.74
C ALA A 64 -22.94 3.30 6.49
N LEU A 65 -23.04 3.25 7.82
CA LEU A 65 -22.60 2.10 8.59
C LEU A 65 -23.41 0.84 8.25
N SER A 66 -24.74 0.93 8.13
CA SER A 66 -25.61 -0.18 7.77
C SER A 66 -25.23 -0.78 6.43
N GLU A 67 -24.92 0.06 5.43
CA GLU A 67 -24.48 -0.41 4.11
C GLU A 67 -23.23 -1.30 4.18
N VAL A 68 -22.30 -1.05 5.10
CA VAL A 68 -21.13 -1.92 5.31
C VAL A 68 -21.55 -3.30 5.85
N PHE A 69 -22.51 -3.34 6.78
CA PHE A 69 -23.01 -4.60 7.34
C PHE A 69 -23.88 -5.38 6.34
N ASP A 70 -24.55 -4.69 5.41
CA ASP A 70 -25.26 -5.31 4.30
C ASP A 70 -24.29 -5.92 3.28
N GLN A 71 -23.16 -5.26 3.01
CA GLN A 71 -22.16 -5.72 2.04
C GLN A 71 -21.30 -6.87 2.57
N TYR A 72 -21.01 -6.91 3.88
CA TYR A 72 -20.13 -7.90 4.48
C TYR A 72 -20.79 -8.62 5.62
N GLN A 73 -20.68 -9.95 5.62
CA GLN A 73 -21.15 -10.77 6.74
C GLN A 73 -20.26 -10.59 7.98
N ILE A 74 -20.56 -9.58 8.79
CA ILE A 74 -19.80 -9.26 10.00
C ILE A 74 -20.11 -10.29 11.10
N SER A 75 -19.07 -10.81 11.74
CA SER A 75 -19.17 -11.77 12.86
C SER A 75 -18.82 -11.16 14.22
N GLY A 76 -18.16 -10.01 14.22
CA GLY A 76 -17.81 -9.26 15.42
C GLY A 76 -17.11 -7.96 15.06
N VAL A 77 -17.04 -7.07 16.04
CA VAL A 77 -16.47 -5.73 15.88
C VAL A 77 -15.34 -5.52 16.89
N ILE A 78 -14.21 -4.98 16.43
CA ILE A 78 -13.21 -4.35 17.31
C ILE A 78 -13.40 -2.84 17.17
N HIS A 79 -13.83 -2.19 18.26
CA HIS A 79 -14.17 -0.78 18.28
C HIS A 79 -13.06 0.06 18.92
N LEU A 80 -12.19 0.59 18.07
CA LEU A 80 -11.07 1.50 18.41
C LEU A 80 -11.39 2.95 18.03
N ALA A 81 -12.51 3.22 17.36
CA ALA A 81 -12.87 4.56 16.93
C ALA A 81 -13.22 5.42 18.15
N GLY A 82 -12.52 6.55 18.23
CA GLY A 82 -12.64 7.53 19.29
C GLY A 82 -11.29 8.17 19.55
N PHE A 83 -11.28 9.48 19.74
CA PHE A 83 -10.08 10.24 19.98
C PHE A 83 -10.36 11.36 20.97
N LYS A 84 -9.30 12.02 21.42
CA LYS A 84 -9.41 13.15 22.34
C LYS A 84 -9.83 14.39 21.56
N GLU A 85 -10.85 15.05 22.08
CA GLU A 85 -11.39 16.31 21.57
C GLU A 85 -11.31 17.36 22.67
N ASP A 86 -11.05 18.61 22.27
CA ASP A 86 -11.00 19.74 23.21
C ASP A 86 -12.40 20.14 23.69
N SER A 87 -13.40 20.04 22.81
CA SER A 87 -14.81 20.28 23.15
C SER A 87 -15.40 19.05 23.84
N PRO A 88 -15.93 19.17 25.07
CA PRO A 88 -16.61 18.06 25.72
C PRO A 88 -17.85 17.58 24.95
N LEU A 89 -18.54 18.48 24.23
CA LEU A 89 -19.73 18.10 23.46
C LEU A 89 -19.33 17.23 22.27
N ASP A 90 -18.36 17.68 21.48
CA ASP A 90 -17.84 16.98 20.31
C ASP A 90 -17.23 15.64 20.73
N LEU A 91 -16.53 15.60 21.89
CA LEU A 91 -16.03 14.36 22.49
C LEU A 91 -17.14 13.34 22.74
N TYR A 92 -18.24 13.74 23.39
CA TYR A 92 -19.34 12.82 23.69
C TYR A 92 -20.14 12.46 22.43
N GLU A 93 -20.31 13.39 21.49
CA GLU A 93 -20.94 13.12 20.20
C GLU A 93 -20.13 12.08 19.40
N ASN A 94 -18.82 12.27 19.30
CA ASN A 94 -17.95 11.35 18.57
C ASN A 94 -17.82 9.99 19.28
N ASN A 95 -17.49 9.99 20.58
CA ASN A 95 -17.10 8.76 21.26
C ASN A 95 -18.29 8.00 21.84
N VAL A 96 -19.37 8.67 22.26
CA VAL A 96 -20.55 8.02 22.86
C VAL A 96 -21.66 7.86 21.83
N SER A 97 -22.10 8.94 21.18
CA SER A 97 -23.19 8.85 20.18
C SER A 97 -22.79 7.98 18.99
N GLY A 98 -21.57 8.15 18.46
CA GLY A 98 -21.04 7.27 17.41
C GLY A 98 -21.02 5.78 17.82
N THR A 99 -20.67 5.48 19.07
CA THR A 99 -20.72 4.09 19.59
C THR A 99 -22.15 3.57 19.68
N ILE A 100 -23.11 4.39 20.13
CA ILE A 100 -24.53 4.00 20.18
C ILE A 100 -25.06 3.70 18.77
N SER A 101 -24.69 4.52 17.78
CA SER A 101 -25.04 4.29 16.38
C SER A 101 -24.52 2.95 15.88
N LEU A 102 -23.24 2.67 16.08
CA LEU A 102 -22.63 1.37 15.74
C LEU A 102 -23.35 0.20 16.42
N LEU A 103 -23.63 0.29 17.73
CA LEU A 103 -24.32 -0.76 18.48
C LEU A 103 -25.75 -1.02 17.98
N LYS A 104 -26.46 0.02 17.55
CA LYS A 104 -27.79 -0.12 16.93
C LYS A 104 -27.70 -0.86 15.58
N VAL A 105 -26.75 -0.49 14.73
CA VAL A 105 -26.52 -1.16 13.44
C VAL A 105 -26.15 -2.63 13.68
N MET A 106 -25.21 -2.89 14.59
CA MET A 106 -24.84 -4.24 15.02
C MET A 106 -26.06 -5.06 15.46
N ALA A 107 -26.90 -4.51 16.34
CA ALA A 107 -28.11 -5.19 16.82
C ALA A 107 -29.08 -5.53 15.67
N SER A 108 -29.31 -4.58 14.74
CA SER A 108 -30.20 -4.78 13.60
C SER A 108 -29.73 -5.86 12.62
N HIS A 109 -28.41 -6.10 12.56
CA HIS A 109 -27.80 -7.17 11.75
C HIS A 109 -27.50 -8.44 12.55
N ASN A 110 -28.00 -8.53 13.79
CA ASN A 110 -27.76 -9.65 14.69
C ASN A 110 -26.26 -9.93 14.94
N VAL A 111 -25.42 -8.89 14.92
CA VAL A 111 -24.00 -8.95 15.27
C VAL A 111 -23.87 -8.54 16.74
N LYS A 112 -23.58 -9.49 17.62
CA LYS A 112 -23.58 -9.26 19.08
C LYS A 112 -22.22 -9.48 19.74
N THR A 113 -21.14 -9.51 18.96
CA THR A 113 -19.77 -9.65 19.47
C THR A 113 -19.00 -8.34 19.29
N ILE A 114 -18.49 -7.77 20.38
CA ILE A 114 -17.71 -6.53 20.36
C ILE A 114 -16.50 -6.58 21.31
N VAL A 115 -15.36 -6.07 20.86
CA VAL A 115 -14.20 -5.76 21.69
C VAL A 115 -14.00 -4.25 21.65
N PHE A 116 -14.25 -3.57 22.77
CA PHE A 116 -14.18 -2.12 22.91
C PHE A 116 -12.84 -1.67 23.48
N SER A 117 -12.35 -0.57 22.90
CA SER A 117 -11.14 0.13 23.30
C SER A 117 -11.42 1.10 24.44
N SER A 118 -11.26 0.62 25.69
CA SER A 118 -11.34 1.44 26.91
C SER A 118 -9.96 1.98 27.33
N SER A 119 -9.81 2.54 28.52
CA SER A 119 -8.55 3.13 28.97
C SER A 119 -8.39 3.08 30.49
N ALA A 120 -7.15 2.97 30.97
CA ALA A 120 -6.84 3.12 32.40
C ALA A 120 -7.31 4.48 32.99
N ALA A 121 -7.65 5.46 32.14
CA ALA A 121 -8.25 6.73 32.55
C ALA A 121 -9.60 6.58 33.29
N VAL A 122 -10.28 5.43 33.17
CA VAL A 122 -11.53 5.16 33.92
C VAL A 122 -11.30 5.08 35.43
N TYR A 123 -10.10 4.68 35.87
CA TYR A 123 -9.79 4.47 37.29
C TYR A 123 -9.41 5.76 38.04
N GLY A 124 -9.11 6.86 37.33
CA GLY A 124 -8.65 8.09 37.97
C GLY A 124 -7.38 7.90 38.80
N ASP A 125 -7.38 8.35 40.06
CA ASP A 125 -6.25 8.27 41.00
C ASP A 125 -6.31 7.01 41.89
N ALA A 126 -6.52 5.85 41.27
CA ALA A 126 -6.59 4.57 41.96
C ALA A 126 -5.22 4.12 42.49
N THR A 127 -5.22 3.31 43.55
CA THR A 127 -3.99 2.73 44.12
C THR A 127 -3.42 1.67 43.17
N THR A 128 -2.13 1.80 42.83
CA THR A 128 -1.44 0.86 41.92
C THR A 128 -0.75 -0.29 42.65
N PRO A 129 -0.63 -1.51 42.06
CA PRO A 129 -1.15 -1.90 40.75
C PRO A 129 -2.68 -2.01 40.72
N ILE A 130 -3.29 -1.48 39.66
CA ILE A 130 -4.72 -1.37 39.48
C ILE A 130 -5.25 -2.68 38.92
N SER A 131 -6.12 -3.36 39.66
CA SER A 131 -6.91 -4.47 39.13
C SER A 131 -8.23 -3.97 38.57
N GLU A 132 -8.90 -4.81 37.78
CA GLU A 132 -10.22 -4.55 37.21
C GLU A 132 -11.32 -4.38 38.28
N GLU A 133 -11.07 -4.78 39.53
CA GLU A 133 -11.96 -4.56 40.68
C GLU A 133 -11.76 -3.18 41.35
N SER A 134 -10.84 -2.36 40.83
CA SER A 134 -10.55 -1.04 41.39
C SER A 134 -11.71 -0.07 41.15
N LEU A 135 -11.84 0.94 42.02
CA LEU A 135 -12.88 1.95 41.88
C LEU A 135 -12.76 2.71 40.56
N VAL A 136 -13.84 2.70 39.77
CA VAL A 136 -13.99 3.53 38.56
C VAL A 136 -14.33 4.96 38.98
N ALA A 137 -13.40 5.90 38.74
CA ALA A 137 -13.50 7.30 39.18
C ALA A 137 -12.82 8.26 38.18
N PRO A 138 -13.33 8.38 36.93
CA PRO A 138 -12.66 9.16 35.89
C PRO A 138 -12.62 10.65 36.23
N THR A 139 -11.44 11.26 36.10
CA THR A 139 -11.22 12.69 36.36
C THR A 139 -11.29 13.57 35.11
N THR A 140 -11.35 12.95 33.92
CA THR A 140 -11.34 13.64 32.62
C THR A 140 -12.61 13.34 31.82
N ALA A 141 -12.97 14.22 30.88
CA ALA A 141 -14.11 13.98 30.00
C ALA A 141 -13.92 12.74 29.11
N ASP A 142 -12.69 12.49 28.66
CA ASP A 142 -12.30 11.30 27.90
C ASP A 142 -12.50 10.02 28.71
N GLY A 143 -12.00 9.98 29.96
CA GLY A 143 -12.25 8.87 30.88
C GLY A 143 -13.75 8.65 31.14
N LYS A 144 -14.53 9.72 31.30
CA LYS A 144 -16.00 9.64 31.47
C LYS A 144 -16.70 9.07 30.25
N ALA A 145 -16.29 9.46 29.04
CA ALA A 145 -16.84 8.93 27.81
C ALA A 145 -16.59 7.41 27.70
N LYS A 146 -15.41 6.92 28.13
CA LYS A 146 -15.11 5.48 28.17
C LYS A 146 -16.00 4.73 29.16
N VAL A 147 -16.17 5.27 30.38
CA VAL A 147 -17.10 4.71 31.38
C VAL A 147 -18.53 4.66 30.84
N PHE A 148 -19.03 5.72 30.20
CA PHE A 148 -20.37 5.70 29.62
C PHE A 148 -20.55 4.59 28.58
N VAL A 149 -19.52 4.31 27.77
CA VAL A 149 -19.58 3.21 26.81
C VAL A 149 -19.50 1.84 27.50
N GLU A 150 -18.66 1.67 28.52
CA GLU A 150 -18.63 0.45 29.33
C GLU A 150 -19.99 0.15 29.97
N ASP A 151 -20.61 1.16 30.60
CA ASP A 151 -21.96 1.06 31.19
C ASP A 151 -23.01 0.67 30.12
N ILE A 152 -22.98 1.31 28.94
CA ILE A 152 -23.88 0.97 27.83
C ILE A 152 -23.71 -0.50 27.40
N LEU A 153 -22.47 -0.99 27.30
CA LEU A 153 -22.20 -2.38 26.91
C LEU A 153 -22.66 -3.37 27.98
N HIS A 154 -22.43 -3.05 29.26
CA HIS A 154 -22.90 -3.85 30.38
C HIS A 154 -24.43 -3.90 30.43
N ASP A 155 -25.11 -2.77 30.23
CA ASP A 155 -26.57 -2.69 30.20
C ASP A 155 -27.17 -3.45 29.01
N LEU A 156 -26.53 -3.37 27.83
CA LEU A 156 -26.92 -4.16 26.66
C LEU A 156 -26.83 -5.66 26.93
N TYR A 157 -25.72 -6.13 27.53
CA TYR A 157 -25.56 -7.52 27.94
C TYR A 157 -26.59 -7.94 29.01
N SER A 158 -26.82 -7.09 30.01
CA SER A 158 -27.78 -7.35 31.08
C SER A 158 -29.21 -7.50 30.55
N ASN A 159 -29.58 -6.71 29.54
CA ASN A 159 -30.88 -6.76 28.90
C ASN A 159 -31.00 -7.88 27.84
N ASP A 160 -29.92 -8.19 27.14
CA ASP A 160 -29.84 -9.25 26.13
C ASP A 160 -28.56 -10.09 26.31
N PRO A 161 -28.64 -11.20 27.08
CA PRO A 161 -27.49 -12.06 27.39
C PRO A 161 -26.91 -12.83 26.20
N GLN A 162 -27.28 -12.50 24.97
CA GLN A 162 -26.61 -12.98 23.76
C GLN A 162 -25.41 -12.10 23.38
N TRP A 163 -25.30 -10.89 23.95
CA TRP A 163 -24.14 -10.03 23.73
C TRP A 163 -22.87 -10.61 24.35
N LYS A 164 -21.78 -10.48 23.60
CA LYS A 164 -20.43 -10.91 23.94
C LYS A 164 -19.53 -9.70 23.82
N ALA A 165 -19.26 -9.05 24.93
CA ALA A 165 -18.55 -7.78 24.99
C ALA A 165 -17.26 -7.92 25.82
N ALA A 166 -16.17 -7.35 25.30
CA ALA A 166 -14.91 -7.21 26.02
C ALA A 166 -14.50 -5.73 26.05
N ALA A 167 -14.16 -5.18 27.22
CA ALA A 167 -13.54 -3.86 27.31
C ALA A 167 -12.05 -4.01 27.66
N LEU A 168 -11.18 -3.42 26.83
CA LEU A 168 -9.73 -3.53 26.98
C LEU A 168 -9.14 -2.18 27.36
N LEU A 169 -8.41 -2.14 28.48
CA LEU A 169 -7.89 -0.91 29.06
C LEU A 169 -6.39 -0.78 28.76
N TYR A 170 -6.00 0.32 28.11
CA TYR A 170 -4.60 0.66 27.78
C TYR A 170 -4.29 2.14 28.07
N ILE A 171 -3.01 2.52 27.93
CA ILE A 171 -2.47 3.86 28.24
C ILE A 171 -2.04 4.57 26.92
N GLY A 172 -2.39 5.85 26.75
CA GLY A 172 -2.39 6.57 25.47
C GLY A 172 -1.18 7.45 25.10
N THR A 173 -1.31 8.23 24.00
CA THR A 173 -0.28 9.04 23.30
C THR A 173 -0.29 10.55 23.64
N ARG A 174 0.75 11.30 23.21
CA ARG A 174 0.93 12.76 23.42
C ARG A 174 1.58 13.47 22.21
N ASP A 175 1.27 14.76 22.04
CA ASP A 175 1.71 15.58 20.90
C ASP A 175 3.11 16.23 21.05
N LYS A 176 3.62 16.40 22.29
CA LYS A 176 4.92 17.07 22.57
C LYS A 176 5.59 16.50 23.82
N LEU A 177 6.94 16.53 23.85
CA LEU A 177 7.73 16.22 25.04
C LEU A 177 7.77 17.44 25.97
N SER A 178 6.79 17.52 26.88
CA SER A 178 6.86 18.39 28.06
C SER A 178 6.77 17.49 29.29
N ILE A 179 7.67 17.68 30.26
CA ILE A 179 7.61 16.94 31.52
C ILE A 179 6.68 17.72 32.46
N PHE A 180 5.43 17.26 32.54
CA PHE A 180 4.40 17.93 33.34
C PHE A 180 4.52 17.56 34.82
N GLY A 181 5.20 18.42 35.58
CA GLY A 181 5.45 18.25 37.02
C GLY A 181 6.66 17.36 37.32
N ASN A 182 7.48 17.81 38.27
CA ASN A 182 8.61 17.08 38.85
C ASN A 182 8.49 17.03 40.39
N ASP A 183 7.29 17.18 40.92
CA ASP A 183 6.97 17.28 42.34
C ASP A 183 6.03 16.14 42.81
N TYR A 184 5.89 15.08 42.01
CA TYR A 184 5.17 13.86 42.43
C TYR A 184 5.99 13.08 43.46
N SER A 185 5.32 12.26 44.26
CA SER A 185 5.98 11.38 45.25
C SER A 185 6.56 10.12 44.58
N THR A 186 7.47 10.32 43.63
CA THR A 186 8.19 9.28 42.85
C THR A 186 9.71 9.51 42.97
N HIS A 187 10.54 8.59 42.51
CA HIS A 187 12.00 8.68 42.74
C HIS A 187 12.68 9.85 42.04
N ASP A 188 12.08 10.36 40.95
CA ASP A 188 12.59 11.49 40.17
C ASP A 188 11.60 12.65 40.07
N GLY A 189 10.50 12.56 40.82
CA GLY A 189 9.46 13.58 40.86
C GLY A 189 8.50 13.55 39.68
N THR A 190 8.69 12.69 38.66
CA THR A 190 7.80 12.60 37.50
C THR A 190 6.82 11.41 37.60
N PRO A 191 5.65 11.46 36.95
CA PRO A 191 4.60 10.45 37.15
C PRO A 191 5.00 9.08 36.57
N ILE A 192 4.50 8.01 37.18
CA ILE A 192 4.74 6.61 36.78
C ILE A 192 3.62 6.13 35.86
N ARG A 193 3.98 5.48 34.74
CA ARG A 193 3.05 4.83 33.80
C ARG A 193 3.54 3.42 33.43
N ASP A 194 2.62 2.57 33.01
CA ASP A 194 2.89 1.25 32.44
C ASP A 194 2.93 1.34 30.90
N TYR A 195 4.12 1.38 30.34
CA TYR A 195 4.33 1.48 28.89
C TYR A 195 4.32 0.10 28.25
N VAL A 196 3.31 -0.17 27.44
CA VAL A 196 3.14 -1.43 26.70
C VAL A 196 3.38 -1.23 25.20
N HIS A 197 4.03 -2.20 24.56
CA HIS A 197 4.28 -2.16 23.13
C HIS A 197 2.98 -2.32 22.32
N VAL A 198 2.78 -1.50 21.29
CA VAL A 198 1.53 -1.50 20.49
C VAL A 198 1.21 -2.85 19.85
N THR A 199 2.21 -3.60 19.38
CA THR A 199 2.04 -4.97 18.88
C THR A 199 1.51 -5.93 19.95
N ASP A 200 1.95 -5.81 21.21
CA ASP A 200 1.41 -6.65 22.29
C ASP A 200 -0.03 -6.26 22.60
N VAL A 201 -0.35 -4.96 22.60
CA VAL A 201 -1.73 -4.48 22.71
C VAL A 201 -2.60 -5.07 21.60
N ALA A 202 -2.15 -5.01 20.35
CA ALA A 202 -2.87 -5.58 19.20
C ALA A 202 -3.14 -7.09 19.38
N LYS A 203 -2.14 -7.86 19.81
CA LYS A 203 -2.32 -9.28 20.15
C LYS A 203 -3.31 -9.51 21.31
N GLY A 204 -3.42 -8.56 22.23
CA GLY A 204 -4.43 -8.55 23.29
C GLY A 204 -5.85 -8.46 22.74
N TYR A 205 -6.10 -7.57 21.76
CA TYR A 205 -7.39 -7.50 21.05
C TYR A 205 -7.73 -8.81 20.35
N LEU A 206 -6.75 -9.46 19.72
CA LEU A 206 -6.96 -10.77 19.08
C LEU A 206 -7.29 -11.86 20.10
N ALA A 207 -6.62 -11.86 21.26
CA ALA A 207 -6.88 -12.82 22.34
C ALA A 207 -8.28 -12.62 22.93
N ALA A 208 -8.67 -11.38 23.21
CA ALA A 208 -10.00 -11.03 23.68
C ALA A 208 -11.08 -11.42 22.67
N LEU A 209 -10.90 -11.08 21.39
CA LEU A 209 -11.83 -11.48 20.32
C LEU A 209 -11.98 -13.00 20.27
N ALA A 210 -10.88 -13.75 20.31
CA ALA A 210 -10.91 -15.19 20.30
C ALA A 210 -11.61 -15.77 21.54
N TYR A 211 -11.42 -15.16 22.71
CA TYR A 211 -12.08 -15.55 23.97
C TYR A 211 -13.60 -15.36 23.87
N VAL A 212 -14.06 -14.16 23.51
CA VAL A 212 -15.50 -13.87 23.43
C VAL A 212 -16.17 -14.66 22.31
N HIS A 213 -15.49 -14.86 21.18
CA HIS A 213 -16.05 -15.63 20.07
C HIS A 213 -16.30 -17.09 20.44
N LYS A 214 -15.36 -17.71 21.19
CA LYS A 214 -15.43 -19.11 21.65
C LYS A 214 -16.48 -19.36 22.75
N ALA A 215 -16.97 -18.33 23.43
CA ALA A 215 -17.93 -18.53 24.50
C ALA A 215 -19.27 -19.08 23.97
N ASP A 216 -19.82 -20.11 24.61
CA ASP A 216 -21.11 -20.70 24.22
C ASP A 216 -22.33 -19.90 24.74
N HIS A 217 -22.08 -18.86 25.53
CA HIS A 217 -23.07 -17.96 26.11
C HIS A 217 -22.60 -16.51 25.93
N GLY A 218 -23.49 -15.53 26.10
CA GLY A 218 -23.07 -14.14 26.17
C GLY A 218 -22.27 -13.88 27.43
N LEU A 219 -21.39 -12.87 27.37
CA LEU A 219 -20.56 -12.46 28.48
C LEU A 219 -20.21 -10.98 28.34
N PHE A 220 -19.95 -10.34 29.47
CA PHE A 220 -19.25 -9.07 29.55
C PHE A 220 -18.00 -9.28 30.40
N GLY A 221 -16.84 -8.83 29.92
CA GLY A 221 -15.58 -8.94 30.65
C GLY A 221 -14.65 -7.76 30.38
N GLU A 222 -13.82 -7.47 31.37
CA GLU A 222 -12.90 -6.33 31.38
C GLU A 222 -11.51 -6.86 31.70
N TRP A 223 -10.51 -6.40 30.94
CA TRP A 223 -9.12 -6.83 31.08
C TRP A 223 -8.14 -5.66 30.91
N ASN A 224 -7.23 -5.53 31.85
CA ASN A 224 -6.12 -4.59 31.76
C ASN A 224 -5.03 -5.15 30.82
N LEU A 225 -4.67 -4.37 29.80
CA LEU A 225 -3.55 -4.66 28.91
C LEU A 225 -2.35 -3.78 29.25
N GLY A 226 -1.48 -4.31 30.11
CA GLY A 226 -0.23 -3.66 30.52
C GLY A 226 0.93 -4.65 30.65
N THR A 227 2.07 -4.15 31.11
CA THR A 227 3.25 -4.97 31.42
C THR A 227 3.32 -5.33 32.92
N GLY A 228 2.55 -4.63 33.75
CA GLY A 228 2.64 -4.69 35.21
C GLY A 228 3.87 -3.98 35.78
N LYS A 229 4.61 -3.23 34.96
CA LYS A 229 5.84 -2.54 35.36
C LYS A 229 5.65 -1.03 35.22
N GLY A 230 5.81 -0.31 36.32
CA GLY A 230 5.84 1.14 36.31
C GLY A 230 7.18 1.69 35.84
N THR A 231 7.15 2.73 35.02
CA THR A 231 8.33 3.51 34.60
C THR A 231 7.99 5.00 34.66
N THR A 232 8.90 5.82 35.18
CA THR A 232 8.69 7.28 35.24
C THR A 232 8.91 7.93 33.88
N VAL A 233 8.47 9.18 33.72
CA VAL A 233 8.70 9.94 32.48
C VAL A 233 10.21 10.15 32.23
N LEU A 234 10.98 10.45 33.27
CA LEU A 234 12.43 10.63 33.13
C LEU A 234 13.17 9.31 32.87
N ASP A 235 12.74 8.18 33.43
CA ASP A 235 13.31 6.87 33.09
C ASP A 235 13.12 6.55 31.59
N VAL A 236 11.92 6.81 31.04
CA VAL A 236 11.66 6.65 29.60
C VAL A 236 12.51 7.60 28.78
N TYR A 237 12.62 8.87 29.18
CA TYR A 237 13.44 9.87 28.51
C TYR A 237 14.92 9.44 28.46
N HIS A 238 15.49 9.00 29.58
CA HIS A 238 16.87 8.54 29.65
C HIS A 238 17.10 7.27 28.81
N LEU A 239 16.15 6.33 28.84
CA LEU A 239 16.21 5.15 27.99
C LEU A 239 16.11 5.52 26.51
N PHE A 240 15.21 6.46 26.16
CA PHE A 240 15.07 6.95 24.79
C PHE A 240 16.37 7.58 24.29
N ASN A 241 16.97 8.49 25.06
CA ASN A 241 18.25 9.12 24.74
C ASN A 241 19.38 8.08 24.58
N LYS A 242 19.42 7.08 25.46
CA LYS A 242 20.39 5.97 25.37
C LYS A 242 20.22 5.16 24.09
N VAL A 243 18.99 4.82 23.70
CA VAL A 243 18.72 4.00 22.51
C VAL A 243 18.88 4.83 21.22
N ALA A 244 18.47 6.09 21.23
CA ALA A 244 18.59 7.00 20.10
C ALA A 244 20.02 7.52 19.88
N ASP A 245 20.90 7.34 20.87
CA ASP A 245 22.22 7.99 20.95
C ASP A 245 22.11 9.50 20.73
N LYS A 246 21.17 10.11 21.47
CA LYS A 246 20.85 11.55 21.40
C LYS A 246 20.66 12.13 22.80
N ASP A 247 20.87 13.43 22.92
CA ASP A 247 20.52 14.20 24.11
C ASP A 247 19.41 15.20 23.75
N LEU A 248 18.16 14.75 23.82
CA LEU A 248 17.01 15.56 23.44
C LEU A 248 16.72 16.65 24.48
N PRO A 249 16.51 17.92 24.12
CA PRO A 249 16.12 18.92 25.10
C PRO A 249 14.73 18.59 25.70
N TYR A 250 14.56 18.84 27.00
CA TYR A 250 13.26 18.80 27.67
C TYR A 250 13.07 20.02 28.56
N GLU A 251 11.82 20.36 28.83
CA GLU A 251 11.42 21.38 29.80
C GLU A 251 10.45 20.76 30.80
N VAL A 252 10.68 21.05 32.08
CA VAL A 252 9.72 20.73 33.15
C VAL A 252 8.74 21.89 33.26
N VAL A 253 7.46 21.61 33.06
CA VAL A 253 6.37 22.58 33.15
C VAL A 253 5.45 22.22 34.32
N SER A 254 4.52 23.12 34.68
CA SER A 254 3.51 22.84 35.70
C SER A 254 2.71 21.57 35.38
N ARG A 255 2.22 20.87 36.41
CA ARG A 255 1.29 19.75 36.23
C ARG A 255 0.14 20.15 35.30
N LYS A 256 -0.27 19.23 34.43
CA LYS A 256 -1.40 19.46 33.53
C LYS A 256 -2.70 19.48 34.36
N SER A 257 -3.59 20.43 34.09
CA SER A 257 -4.92 20.47 34.72
C SER A 257 -5.64 19.13 34.49
N GLY A 258 -6.01 18.44 35.57
CA GLY A 258 -6.64 17.11 35.54
C GLY A 258 -5.68 15.91 35.65
N ASP A 259 -4.36 16.09 35.48
CA ASP A 259 -3.35 15.04 35.67
C ASP A 259 -2.88 15.07 37.14
N GLN A 260 -3.74 14.59 38.04
CA GLN A 260 -3.43 14.44 39.46
C GLN A 260 -2.84 13.06 39.79
N VAL A 261 -2.81 12.16 38.80
CA VAL A 261 -2.51 10.74 38.99
C VAL A 261 -1.01 10.49 39.01
N THR A 262 -0.51 10.16 40.20
CA THR A 262 0.92 9.93 40.44
C THR A 262 1.43 8.66 39.76
N SER A 263 0.66 7.58 39.81
CA SER A 263 1.06 6.26 39.31
C SER A 263 -0.11 5.59 38.60
N LEU A 264 0.14 4.98 37.44
CA LEU A 264 -0.81 4.09 36.75
C LEU A 264 -0.05 2.83 36.31
N ILE A 265 -0.27 1.72 37.01
CA ILE A 265 0.36 0.42 36.73
C ILE A 265 -0.74 -0.62 36.73
N ALA A 266 -0.81 -1.46 35.68
CA ALA A 266 -1.83 -2.50 35.59
C ALA A 266 -1.48 -3.71 36.45
N ASN A 267 -2.47 -4.32 37.11
CA ASN A 267 -2.41 -5.74 37.45
C ASN A 267 -2.87 -6.53 36.21
N THR A 268 -2.00 -7.41 35.70
CA THR A 268 -2.21 -8.15 34.43
C THR A 268 -2.60 -9.60 34.65
N GLU A 269 -2.88 -10.01 35.90
CA GLU A 269 -3.18 -11.40 36.25
C GLU A 269 -4.39 -11.94 35.48
N ARG A 270 -5.50 -11.19 35.43
CA ARG A 270 -6.73 -11.60 34.74
C ARG A 270 -6.51 -11.85 33.25
N ALA A 271 -5.85 -10.92 32.56
CA ALA A 271 -5.54 -11.09 31.13
C ALA A 271 -4.62 -12.31 30.89
N THR A 272 -3.70 -12.58 31.81
CA THR A 272 -2.80 -13.73 31.73
C THR A 272 -3.53 -15.04 31.93
N THR A 273 -4.41 -15.13 32.93
CA THR A 273 -5.10 -16.37 33.29
C THR A 273 -6.26 -16.70 32.36
N GLU A 274 -7.04 -15.69 31.95
CA GLU A 274 -8.26 -15.91 31.17
C GLU A 274 -8.03 -15.84 29.66
N LEU A 275 -7.27 -14.83 29.19
CA LEU A 275 -7.00 -14.64 27.76
C LEU A 275 -5.75 -15.39 27.28
N GLY A 276 -4.91 -15.87 28.21
CA GLY A 276 -3.59 -16.43 27.88
C GLY A 276 -2.65 -15.38 27.28
N TRP A 277 -2.86 -14.10 27.60
CA TRP A 277 -2.11 -12.97 27.04
C TRP A 277 -1.18 -12.34 28.09
N THR A 278 0.05 -12.03 27.68
CA THR A 278 1.00 -11.26 28.49
C THR A 278 1.88 -10.46 27.55
N ALA A 279 2.20 -9.20 27.89
CA ALA A 279 3.16 -8.39 27.14
C ALA A 279 4.54 -9.08 27.09
N GLN A 280 5.14 -9.16 25.89
CA GLN A 280 6.40 -9.85 25.63
C GLN A 280 7.53 -8.88 25.29
N LEU A 281 7.19 -7.72 24.71
CA LEU A 281 8.15 -6.75 24.22
C LEU A 281 8.51 -5.73 25.31
N SER A 282 9.79 -5.40 25.39
CA SER A 282 10.28 -4.41 26.37
C SER A 282 10.03 -2.98 25.89
N ILE A 283 10.06 -2.03 26.82
CA ILE A 283 10.05 -0.60 26.49
C ILE A 283 11.25 -0.19 25.62
N GLU A 284 12.41 -0.84 25.80
CA GLU A 284 13.58 -0.61 24.93
C GLU A 284 13.27 -1.03 23.48
N GLN A 285 12.58 -2.15 23.28
CA GLN A 285 12.15 -2.59 21.95
C GLN A 285 11.12 -1.62 21.36
N ALA A 286 10.14 -1.15 22.15
CA ALA A 286 9.17 -0.15 21.71
C ALA A 286 9.84 1.14 21.22
N ILE A 287 10.88 1.61 21.93
CA ILE A 287 11.66 2.78 21.53
C ILE A 287 12.43 2.51 20.23
N LYS A 288 13.06 1.34 20.07
CA LYS A 288 13.77 0.97 18.83
C LYS A 288 12.83 0.97 17.63
N ASP A 289 11.65 0.39 17.78
CA ASP A 289 10.65 0.29 16.71
C ASP A 289 10.05 1.67 16.39
N LEU A 290 9.77 2.49 17.40
CA LEU A 290 9.37 3.88 17.25
C LEU A 290 10.44 4.71 16.51
N LEU A 291 11.72 4.56 16.87
CA LEU A 291 12.82 5.26 16.22
C LEU A 291 13.00 4.82 14.77
N ASN A 292 12.86 3.53 14.48
CA ASN A 292 12.89 3.01 13.11
C ASN A 292 11.74 3.59 12.27
N TRP A 293 10.51 3.64 12.82
CA TRP A 293 9.37 4.28 12.18
C TRP A 293 9.63 5.78 11.94
N THR A 294 10.02 6.51 12.98
CA THR A 294 10.21 7.97 12.96
C THR A 294 11.35 8.37 12.03
N THR A 295 12.43 7.58 11.96
CA THR A 295 13.56 7.85 11.06
C THR A 295 13.17 7.66 9.59
N LYS A 296 12.33 6.67 9.29
CA LYS A 296 11.83 6.42 7.93
C LYS A 296 10.68 7.35 7.52
N ASN A 297 9.94 7.88 8.50
CA ASN A 297 8.72 8.67 8.30
C ASN A 297 8.74 9.92 9.21
N PRO A 298 9.67 10.86 9.01
CA PRO A 298 9.84 12.01 9.91
C PRO A 298 8.62 12.95 9.95
N SER A 299 7.84 12.98 8.86
CA SER A 299 6.57 13.73 8.74
C SER A 299 5.34 12.82 8.85
N GLY A 300 5.50 11.61 9.42
CA GLY A 300 4.48 10.57 9.38
C GLY A 300 4.21 10.12 7.94
N TYR A 301 2.94 9.90 7.60
CA TYR A 301 2.53 9.53 6.23
C TYR A 301 2.53 10.71 5.24
N HIS A 302 2.71 11.94 5.72
CA HIS A 302 2.82 13.09 4.83
C HIS A 302 4.16 13.07 4.11
N VAL A 303 4.10 13.20 2.79
CA VAL A 303 5.26 13.23 1.90
C VAL A 303 5.16 14.49 1.05
N ASP A 304 6.21 15.31 1.07
CA ASP A 304 6.25 16.57 0.32
C ASP A 304 6.04 16.32 -1.18
N ASN A 305 5.35 17.25 -1.84
CA ASN A 305 5.04 17.20 -3.28
C ASN A 305 4.17 16.00 -3.72
N TYR A 306 3.70 15.16 -2.80
CA TYR A 306 2.87 14.00 -3.06
C TYR A 306 1.44 14.19 -2.55
N PHE A 307 0.47 13.74 -3.35
CA PHE A 307 -0.92 13.63 -2.93
C PHE A 307 -1.60 12.47 -3.67
N SER A 308 -2.72 12.01 -3.12
CA SER A 308 -3.52 10.96 -3.74
C SER A 308 -5.01 11.30 -3.73
N ASN A 309 -5.74 10.74 -4.68
CA ASN A 309 -7.20 10.84 -4.77
C ASN A 309 -7.77 9.53 -5.34
N GLY A 310 -9.10 9.41 -5.37
CA GLY A 310 -9.79 8.26 -5.95
C GLY A 310 -10.48 7.39 -4.90
N ASP A 311 -10.88 6.21 -5.34
CA ASP A 311 -11.64 5.24 -4.57
C ASP A 311 -10.67 4.30 -3.84
N TYR A 312 -10.78 4.22 -2.51
CA TYR A 312 -9.91 3.39 -1.66
C TYR A 312 -10.03 1.89 -1.97
N GLU A 313 -11.16 1.44 -2.50
CA GLU A 313 -11.41 0.04 -2.83
C GLU A 313 -11.04 -0.30 -4.27
N ALA A 314 -11.29 0.62 -5.20
CA ALA A 314 -11.18 0.34 -6.62
C ALA A 314 -9.85 0.81 -7.24
N ASN A 315 -9.49 2.08 -7.05
CA ASN A 315 -8.29 2.67 -7.64
C ASN A 315 -8.01 4.05 -7.05
N ARG A 316 -6.80 4.23 -6.51
CA ARG A 316 -6.27 5.54 -6.18
C ARG A 316 -5.26 5.99 -7.24
N ILE A 317 -5.23 7.30 -7.48
CA ILE A 317 -4.24 7.96 -8.32
C ILE A 317 -3.31 8.74 -7.39
N HIS A 318 -2.02 8.53 -7.58
CA HIS A 318 -0.91 9.03 -6.80
C HIS A 318 -0.12 10.01 -7.65
N THR A 319 -0.11 11.29 -7.28
CA THR A 319 0.56 12.34 -8.04
C THR A 319 1.75 12.87 -7.25
N VAL A 320 2.90 12.98 -7.91
CA VAL A 320 4.05 13.73 -7.42
C VAL A 320 4.26 14.94 -8.33
N LYS A 321 4.44 16.13 -7.74
CA LYS A 321 4.50 17.39 -8.47
C LYS A 321 5.69 18.26 -8.07
N TYR A 322 6.54 18.55 -9.03
CA TYR A 322 7.62 19.53 -8.95
C TYR A 322 7.29 20.76 -9.82
N PRO A 323 8.03 21.88 -9.68
CA PRO A 323 7.92 22.99 -10.62
C PRO A 323 8.21 22.52 -12.05
N GLY A 324 7.24 22.68 -12.96
CA GLY A 324 7.37 22.32 -14.37
C GLY A 324 7.16 20.83 -14.69
N PHE A 325 7.07 19.94 -13.70
CA PHE A 325 6.91 18.50 -13.94
C PHE A 325 5.96 17.84 -12.94
N GLN A 326 5.08 16.96 -13.43
CA GLN A 326 4.32 16.06 -12.57
C GLN A 326 4.14 14.71 -13.24
N ALA A 327 4.08 13.67 -12.41
CA ALA A 327 3.74 12.32 -12.85
C ALA A 327 2.68 11.73 -11.91
N SER A 328 1.73 11.01 -12.50
CA SER A 328 0.64 10.34 -11.79
C SER A 328 0.67 8.85 -12.08
N VAL A 329 0.58 8.03 -11.03
CA VAL A 329 0.50 6.56 -11.11
C VAL A 329 -0.70 6.02 -10.37
N ALA A 330 -1.19 4.83 -10.72
CA ALA A 330 -2.39 4.25 -10.12
C ALA A 330 -2.17 2.83 -9.61
N ASN A 331 -2.91 2.45 -8.55
CA ASN A 331 -2.93 1.07 -8.05
C ASN A 331 -3.37 0.09 -9.14
N TYR A 332 -4.43 0.43 -9.88
CA TYR A 332 -4.92 -0.41 -10.96
C TYR A 332 -3.89 -0.45 -12.09
N GLY A 333 -3.40 -1.66 -12.37
CA GLY A 333 -2.44 -1.96 -13.42
C GLY A 333 -1.01 -1.50 -13.17
N GLY A 334 -0.69 -0.91 -12.00
CA GLY A 334 0.57 -0.15 -11.85
C GLY A 334 0.68 0.91 -12.94
N THR A 335 -0.43 1.60 -13.22
CA THR A 335 -0.56 2.39 -14.44
C THR A 335 0.14 3.73 -14.27
N VAL A 336 1.00 4.12 -15.21
CA VAL A 336 1.42 5.52 -15.39
C VAL A 336 0.25 6.26 -16.06
N VAL A 337 -0.53 6.97 -15.25
CA VAL A 337 -1.78 7.61 -15.65
C VAL A 337 -1.53 8.90 -16.42
N ASP A 338 -0.56 9.70 -15.96
CA ASP A 338 -0.32 11.01 -16.56
C ASP A 338 1.13 11.45 -16.33
N ILE A 339 1.68 12.16 -17.30
CA ILE A 339 2.91 12.93 -17.16
C ILE A 339 2.61 14.30 -17.77
N GLN A 340 2.90 15.37 -17.03
CA GLN A 340 2.80 16.72 -17.56
C GLN A 340 4.12 17.45 -17.47
N VAL A 341 4.47 18.12 -18.56
CA VAL A 341 5.65 18.96 -18.69
C VAL A 341 5.18 20.39 -18.95
N ASN A 342 5.52 21.33 -18.06
CA ASN A 342 5.02 22.71 -18.07
C ASN A 342 3.49 22.81 -18.21
N GLY A 343 2.77 21.87 -17.57
CA GLY A 343 1.30 21.78 -17.60
C GLY A 343 0.72 21.19 -18.90
N ILE A 344 1.55 20.69 -19.82
CA ILE A 344 1.13 20.01 -21.03
C ILE A 344 1.18 18.50 -20.78
N PRO A 345 0.04 17.77 -20.82
CA PRO A 345 0.03 16.32 -20.79
C PRO A 345 0.78 15.76 -21.99
N VAL A 346 1.61 14.74 -21.77
CA VAL A 346 2.44 14.13 -22.83
C VAL A 346 2.07 12.68 -23.14
N LEU A 347 1.07 12.12 -22.45
CA LEU A 347 0.63 10.73 -22.53
C LEU A 347 -0.83 10.58 -22.98
N CYS A 348 -1.12 9.50 -23.69
CA CYS A 348 -2.48 8.99 -23.83
C CYS A 348 -2.95 8.40 -22.50
N ASN A 349 -4.14 8.81 -22.05
CA ASN A 349 -4.72 8.36 -20.80
C ASN A 349 -6.25 8.38 -20.81
N TYR A 350 -6.85 7.80 -19.78
CA TYR A 350 -8.26 7.99 -19.48
C TYR A 350 -8.46 8.72 -18.15
N LYS A 351 -9.58 9.41 -18.04
CA LYS A 351 -9.98 10.08 -16.79
C LYS A 351 -10.57 9.11 -15.76
N ASN A 352 -11.19 8.01 -16.21
CA ASN A 352 -11.95 7.10 -15.36
C ASN A 352 -11.36 5.69 -15.41
N LEU A 353 -11.37 4.99 -14.27
CA LEU A 353 -10.96 3.60 -14.15
C LEU A 353 -11.66 2.66 -15.15
N GLN A 354 -12.96 2.86 -15.38
CA GLN A 354 -13.73 1.98 -16.27
C GLN A 354 -13.23 2.01 -17.72
N ASP A 355 -12.65 3.13 -18.14
CA ASP A 355 -12.12 3.26 -19.50
C ASP A 355 -10.80 2.47 -19.65
N TYR A 356 -10.00 2.35 -18.57
CA TYR A 356 -8.84 1.45 -18.53
C TYR A 356 -9.23 -0.04 -18.58
N LYS A 357 -10.46 -0.37 -18.19
CA LYS A 357 -10.99 -1.76 -18.21
C LYS A 357 -11.54 -2.18 -19.57
N LEU A 358 -11.72 -1.25 -20.50
CA LEU A 358 -12.27 -1.52 -21.84
C LEU A 358 -11.43 -2.58 -22.57
N PRO A 359 -12.05 -3.54 -23.28
CA PRO A 359 -11.34 -4.48 -24.13
C PRO A 359 -10.53 -3.79 -25.24
N THR A 360 -10.96 -2.60 -25.67
CA THR A 360 -10.28 -1.78 -26.69
C THR A 360 -9.10 -0.98 -26.13
N ASN A 361 -8.89 -0.93 -24.81
CA ASN A 361 -7.74 -0.23 -24.24
C ASN A 361 -6.45 -0.94 -24.67
N PRO A 362 -5.56 -0.28 -25.43
CA PRO A 362 -4.31 -0.88 -25.88
C PRO A 362 -3.24 -0.82 -24.78
N PHE A 363 -3.63 -1.08 -23.53
CA PHE A 363 -2.72 -1.07 -22.36
C PHE A 363 -2.15 0.31 -21.99
N PHE A 364 -2.85 1.42 -22.26
CA PHE A 364 -2.36 2.78 -21.96
C PHE A 364 -1.75 2.90 -20.55
N GLY A 365 -0.43 3.12 -20.50
CA GLY A 365 0.34 3.38 -19.29
C GLY A 365 0.51 2.18 -18.36
N ALA A 366 -0.06 1.02 -18.67
CA ALA A 366 -0.11 -0.11 -17.76
C ALA A 366 1.26 -0.77 -17.59
N THR A 367 1.46 -1.43 -16.45
CA THR A 367 2.48 -2.47 -16.33
C THR A 367 2.02 -3.71 -17.07
N VAL A 368 2.89 -4.24 -17.92
CA VAL A 368 2.69 -5.49 -18.66
C VAL A 368 3.46 -6.60 -17.97
N GLY A 369 2.79 -7.73 -17.74
CA GLY A 369 3.36 -8.89 -17.06
C GLY A 369 2.37 -10.07 -17.02
N ARG A 370 2.83 -11.32 -16.83
CA ARG A 370 4.24 -11.69 -16.52
C ARG A 370 5.19 -11.61 -17.72
N VAL A 371 4.68 -11.75 -18.94
CA VAL A 371 5.48 -11.74 -20.17
C VAL A 371 4.98 -10.64 -21.11
N SER A 372 5.86 -9.73 -21.46
CA SER A 372 5.64 -8.73 -22.51
C SER A 372 5.68 -9.38 -23.89
N GLU A 373 4.99 -8.77 -24.86
CA GLU A 373 4.77 -9.32 -26.20
C GLU A 373 4.05 -10.69 -26.25
N ARG A 374 4.11 -11.35 -27.41
CA ARG A 374 3.31 -12.53 -27.78
C ARG A 374 3.96 -13.86 -27.41
N LEU A 375 3.12 -14.80 -26.94
CA LEU A 375 3.38 -16.24 -26.91
C LEU A 375 2.50 -16.93 -27.98
N PRO A 376 3.10 -17.58 -29.00
CA PRO A 376 2.38 -18.32 -30.03
C PRO A 376 1.49 -19.39 -29.41
N GLU A 377 0.17 -19.34 -29.66
CA GLU A 377 -0.76 -20.35 -29.11
C GLU A 377 -0.70 -20.47 -27.57
N GLY A 378 -0.21 -19.42 -26.89
CA GLY A 378 0.06 -19.42 -25.45
C GLY A 378 1.26 -20.29 -25.03
N HIS A 379 1.94 -20.95 -25.96
CA HIS A 379 3.03 -21.87 -25.65
C HIS A 379 4.32 -21.16 -25.25
N PHE A 380 4.94 -21.68 -24.20
CA PHE A 380 6.29 -21.32 -23.78
C PHE A 380 6.95 -22.51 -23.07
N GLN A 381 8.27 -22.42 -22.87
CA GLN A 381 9.02 -23.49 -22.25
C GLN A 381 9.98 -22.97 -21.18
N ILE A 382 10.10 -23.74 -20.10
CA ILE A 382 11.06 -23.49 -19.03
C ILE A 382 11.81 -24.79 -18.79
N ASN A 383 13.14 -24.79 -18.92
CA ASN A 383 13.98 -25.99 -18.77
C ASN A 383 13.49 -27.19 -19.61
N GLY A 384 12.94 -26.94 -20.81
CA GLY A 384 12.37 -27.97 -21.69
C GLY A 384 10.99 -28.51 -21.29
N LYS A 385 10.43 -28.08 -20.14
CA LYS A 385 9.02 -28.33 -19.78
C LYS A 385 8.14 -27.31 -20.51
N GLN A 386 7.13 -27.81 -21.21
CA GLN A 386 6.16 -26.99 -21.94
C GLN A 386 5.05 -26.50 -21.00
N PHE A 387 4.62 -25.27 -21.21
CA PHE A 387 3.51 -24.63 -20.53
C PHE A 387 2.59 -23.96 -21.56
N VAL A 388 1.37 -23.67 -21.15
CA VAL A 388 0.36 -22.99 -21.98
C VAL A 388 -0.26 -21.88 -21.15
N ALA A 389 -0.11 -20.65 -21.63
CA ALA A 389 -0.75 -19.48 -21.06
C ALA A 389 -2.13 -19.24 -21.71
N ASP A 390 -3.00 -18.53 -21.00
CA ASP A 390 -4.33 -18.20 -21.51
C ASP A 390 -4.25 -17.19 -22.67
N VAL A 391 -5.02 -17.44 -23.73
CA VAL A 391 -5.02 -16.63 -24.96
C VAL A 391 -5.95 -15.42 -24.85
N ASN A 392 -5.57 -14.29 -25.45
CA ASN A 392 -6.37 -13.06 -25.47
C ASN A 392 -6.26 -12.26 -26.78
N GLU A 393 -5.39 -12.65 -27.71
CA GLU A 393 -5.24 -12.00 -29.01
C GLU A 393 -5.20 -13.06 -30.12
N GLY A 394 -6.34 -13.31 -30.76
CA GLY A 394 -6.45 -14.37 -31.76
C GLY A 394 -6.04 -15.72 -31.16
N PRO A 395 -5.09 -16.46 -31.76
CA PRO A 395 -4.58 -17.69 -31.16
C PRO A 395 -3.54 -17.43 -30.05
N ASN A 396 -3.05 -16.22 -29.85
CA ASN A 396 -1.87 -15.96 -29.02
C ASN A 396 -2.22 -15.42 -27.63
N THR A 397 -1.29 -15.60 -26.69
CA THR A 397 -1.25 -14.81 -25.47
C THR A 397 -0.44 -13.55 -25.74
N LEU A 398 -1.03 -12.38 -25.54
CA LEU A 398 -0.40 -11.07 -25.63
C LEU A 398 -0.31 -10.46 -24.23
N HIS A 399 0.88 -9.94 -23.89
CA HIS A 399 1.11 -9.10 -22.71
C HIS A 399 0.68 -9.75 -21.38
N GLY A 400 0.91 -11.05 -21.27
CA GLY A 400 0.62 -11.82 -20.06
C GLY A 400 -0.81 -12.32 -19.94
N GLY A 401 -1.64 -12.18 -20.99
CA GLY A 401 -2.94 -12.84 -21.10
C GLY A 401 -4.14 -12.03 -20.61
N PRO A 402 -5.35 -12.65 -20.59
CA PRO A 402 -6.60 -11.94 -20.34
C PRO A 402 -6.69 -11.34 -18.93
N ASN A 403 -6.06 -11.98 -17.93
CA ASN A 403 -5.94 -11.48 -16.55
C ASN A 403 -4.54 -10.90 -16.23
N GLY A 404 -3.87 -10.29 -17.22
CA GLY A 404 -2.51 -9.75 -17.06
C GLY A 404 -2.40 -8.61 -16.05
N PHE A 405 -1.17 -8.16 -15.77
CA PHE A 405 -0.88 -7.17 -14.73
C PHE A 405 -1.66 -5.86 -14.90
N ASN A 406 -1.95 -5.46 -16.14
CA ASN A 406 -2.75 -4.29 -16.49
C ASN A 406 -4.19 -4.30 -15.93
N ARG A 407 -4.67 -5.45 -15.44
CA ARG A 407 -6.00 -5.61 -14.85
C ARG A 407 -6.00 -5.83 -13.35
N GLN A 408 -4.83 -5.79 -12.72
CA GLN A 408 -4.65 -6.14 -11.32
C GLN A 408 -4.61 -4.90 -10.42
N TYR A 409 -4.99 -5.07 -9.17
CA TYR A 409 -4.79 -4.03 -8.15
C TYR A 409 -3.44 -4.24 -7.47
N PHE A 410 -2.54 -3.27 -7.59
CA PHE A 410 -1.27 -3.25 -6.89
C PHE A 410 -1.43 -2.59 -5.53
N PHE A 411 -0.95 -3.25 -4.47
CA PHE A 411 -0.98 -2.78 -3.09
C PHE A 411 -0.01 -1.62 -2.84
N GLY A 412 -0.35 -0.76 -1.87
CA GLY A 412 0.41 0.43 -1.51
C GLY A 412 -0.18 1.72 -2.12
N PRO A 413 0.65 2.73 -2.43
CA PRO A 413 2.11 2.71 -2.36
C PRO A 413 2.63 2.91 -0.93
N ILE A 414 3.84 2.42 -0.67
CA ILE A 414 4.71 3.03 0.33
C ILE A 414 5.36 4.25 -0.31
N ALA A 415 5.04 5.44 0.18
CA ALA A 415 5.60 6.69 -0.33
C ALA A 415 6.79 7.15 0.53
N THR A 416 7.88 7.56 -0.11
CA THR A 416 9.08 8.08 0.58
C THR A 416 9.64 9.31 -0.12
N HIS A 417 10.00 10.35 0.64
CA HIS A 417 10.66 11.54 0.11
C HIS A 417 12.18 11.43 0.24
N GLY A 418 12.90 11.61 -0.87
CA GLY A 418 14.34 11.83 -0.91
C GLY A 418 14.67 13.32 -1.10
N ALA A 419 15.95 13.67 -1.13
CA ALA A 419 16.38 15.07 -1.26
C ALA A 419 15.93 15.75 -2.57
N GLU A 420 15.85 15.00 -3.67
CA GLU A 420 15.55 15.52 -5.01
C GLU A 420 14.43 14.75 -5.73
N ASN A 421 13.86 13.75 -5.07
CA ASN A 421 12.87 12.86 -5.66
C ASN A 421 11.87 12.34 -4.62
N THR A 422 10.76 11.81 -5.10
CA THR A 422 9.78 11.07 -4.30
C THR A 422 9.59 9.71 -4.93
N SER A 423 9.67 8.66 -4.12
CA SER A 423 9.46 7.28 -4.56
C SER A 423 8.12 6.73 -4.08
N LEU A 424 7.44 6.00 -4.95
CA LEU A 424 6.17 5.32 -4.68
C LEU A 424 6.36 3.83 -4.97
N LYS A 425 6.29 2.99 -3.94
CA LYS A 425 6.54 1.55 -4.03
C LYS A 425 5.25 0.75 -3.93
N PHE A 426 4.95 0.00 -4.98
CA PHE A 426 3.75 -0.84 -5.11
C PHE A 426 4.11 -2.33 -5.12
N ALA A 427 3.16 -3.18 -4.74
CA ALA A 427 3.34 -4.63 -4.75
C ALA A 427 2.16 -5.36 -5.39
N TYR A 428 2.44 -6.42 -6.14
CA TYR A 428 1.43 -7.36 -6.62
C TYR A 428 1.93 -8.79 -6.45
N LEU A 429 1.11 -9.65 -5.86
CA LEU A 429 1.38 -11.07 -5.73
C LEU A 429 0.55 -11.83 -6.75
N ASP A 430 1.19 -12.24 -7.83
CA ASP A 430 0.56 -13.06 -8.85
C ASP A 430 0.66 -14.54 -8.46
N LYS A 431 -0.49 -15.20 -8.29
CA LYS A 431 -0.56 -16.56 -7.76
C LYS A 431 -0.29 -17.59 -8.84
N ASP A 432 0.27 -18.72 -8.42
CA ASP A 432 0.49 -19.91 -9.25
C ASP A 432 -0.80 -20.27 -10.03
N GLY A 433 -0.65 -20.48 -11.34
CA GLY A 433 -1.73 -20.82 -12.25
C GLY A 433 -2.50 -19.64 -12.84
N ASN A 434 -2.29 -18.40 -12.40
CA ASN A 434 -2.92 -17.25 -13.04
C ASN A 434 -2.48 -17.12 -14.50
N ASN A 435 -3.44 -17.04 -15.44
CA ASN A 435 -3.23 -17.15 -16.89
C ASN A 435 -2.32 -18.32 -17.32
N GLY A 436 -2.26 -19.41 -16.55
CA GLY A 436 -1.41 -20.58 -16.84
C GLY A 436 0.07 -20.42 -16.50
N PHE A 437 0.50 -19.33 -15.87
CA PHE A 437 1.89 -19.14 -15.46
C PHE A 437 2.21 -19.87 -14.13
N PRO A 438 3.33 -20.60 -14.04
CA PRO A 438 3.72 -21.32 -12.83
C PRO A 438 4.32 -20.39 -11.77
N GLY A 439 4.12 -20.71 -10.50
CA GLY A 439 4.76 -20.10 -9.34
C GLY A 439 4.08 -18.84 -8.79
N ASP A 440 4.21 -18.64 -7.48
CA ASP A 440 3.74 -17.44 -6.78
C ASP A 440 4.78 -16.32 -6.96
N LEU A 441 4.53 -15.41 -7.90
CA LEU A 441 5.43 -14.31 -8.26
C LEU A 441 5.06 -13.04 -7.50
N LEU A 442 5.91 -12.60 -6.57
CA LEU A 442 5.82 -11.27 -5.98
C LEU A 442 6.53 -10.28 -6.89
N THR A 443 5.80 -9.30 -7.41
CA THR A 443 6.34 -8.16 -8.14
C THR A 443 6.24 -6.90 -7.31
N ILE A 444 7.31 -6.12 -7.33
CA ILE A 444 7.43 -4.81 -6.72
C ILE A 444 7.71 -3.80 -7.85
N ILE A 445 6.97 -2.71 -7.87
CA ILE A 445 7.24 -1.57 -8.76
C ILE A 445 7.62 -0.39 -7.90
N THR A 446 8.76 0.24 -8.19
CA THR A 446 9.15 1.50 -7.57
C THR A 446 9.14 2.59 -8.64
N TYR A 447 8.26 3.57 -8.50
CA TYR A 447 8.29 4.79 -9.30
C TYR A 447 9.07 5.85 -8.55
N THR A 448 10.17 6.35 -9.11
CA THR A 448 10.95 7.45 -8.54
C THR A 448 10.78 8.69 -9.42
N ILE A 449 10.18 9.73 -8.85
CA ILE A 449 9.78 10.94 -9.57
C ILE A 449 10.65 12.10 -9.08
N SER A 450 11.35 12.76 -10.00
CA SER A 450 12.17 13.94 -9.74
C SER A 450 11.60 15.18 -10.43
N SER A 451 12.35 16.28 -10.45
CA SER A 451 11.95 17.53 -11.09
C SER A 451 11.76 17.45 -12.61
N ASN A 452 12.24 16.40 -13.28
CA ASN A 452 12.14 16.27 -14.73
C ASN A 452 12.12 14.82 -15.25
N ALA A 453 12.01 13.82 -14.37
CA ALA A 453 12.05 12.42 -14.76
C ALA A 453 11.11 11.55 -13.94
N LEU A 454 10.63 10.49 -14.59
CA LEU A 454 9.97 9.34 -13.98
C LEU A 454 10.86 8.11 -14.23
N GLU A 455 11.42 7.54 -13.17
CA GLU A 455 12.08 6.24 -13.20
C GLU A 455 11.12 5.15 -12.72
N ILE A 456 11.14 4.00 -13.39
CA ILE A 456 10.37 2.81 -13.08
C ILE A 456 11.36 1.68 -12.86
N GLU A 457 11.41 1.16 -11.64
CA GLU A 457 12.17 -0.05 -11.30
C GLU A 457 11.20 -1.20 -11.01
N TYR A 458 11.44 -2.34 -11.67
CA TYR A 458 10.75 -3.59 -11.39
C TYR A 458 11.67 -4.52 -10.60
N GLU A 459 11.14 -5.12 -9.55
CA GLU A 459 11.74 -6.28 -8.87
C GLU A 459 10.72 -7.41 -8.86
N ALA A 460 11.09 -8.63 -9.22
CA ALA A 460 10.20 -9.77 -9.07
C ALA A 460 10.92 -11.01 -8.56
N SER A 461 10.30 -11.74 -7.63
CA SER A 461 10.85 -12.98 -7.07
C SER A 461 9.75 -13.98 -6.77
N LEU A 462 10.07 -15.27 -6.87
CA LEU A 462 9.19 -16.31 -6.39
C LEU A 462 9.15 -16.27 -4.85
N THR A 463 7.95 -16.32 -4.28
CA THR A 463 7.82 -16.30 -2.82
C THR A 463 8.46 -17.55 -2.18
N PRO A 464 8.93 -17.46 -0.93
CA PRO A 464 9.49 -18.61 -0.22
C PRO A 464 8.54 -19.82 -0.17
N ASP A 465 7.23 -19.59 -0.14
CA ASP A 465 6.20 -20.62 -0.08
C ASP A 465 5.71 -21.10 -1.46
N SER A 466 6.24 -20.53 -2.56
CA SER A 466 5.93 -20.99 -3.91
C SER A 466 6.27 -22.47 -4.07
N LYS A 467 5.31 -23.25 -4.60
CA LYS A 467 5.45 -24.68 -4.90
C LYS A 467 6.33 -24.93 -6.12
N GLU A 468 6.19 -24.08 -7.14
CA GLU A 468 7.06 -24.10 -8.31
C GLU A 468 8.35 -23.35 -7.98
N ASP A 469 9.47 -23.88 -8.48
CA ASP A 469 10.82 -23.34 -8.32
C ASP A 469 11.25 -22.42 -9.46
N VAL A 470 10.37 -22.23 -10.45
CA VAL A 470 10.66 -21.45 -11.65
C VAL A 470 9.41 -20.81 -12.25
N THR A 471 9.58 -19.64 -12.85
CA THR A 471 8.57 -18.97 -13.67
C THR A 471 9.23 -18.22 -14.83
N VAL A 472 8.41 -17.62 -15.69
CA VAL A 472 8.86 -16.72 -16.76
C VAL A 472 8.42 -15.29 -16.43
N VAL A 473 9.32 -14.32 -16.65
CA VAL A 473 9.09 -12.91 -16.35
C VAL A 473 9.85 -12.01 -17.33
N SER A 474 9.14 -11.05 -17.91
CA SER A 474 9.66 -10.00 -18.78
C SER A 474 8.67 -8.83 -18.70
N LEU A 475 8.93 -7.90 -17.79
CA LEU A 475 8.02 -6.81 -17.45
C LEU A 475 8.37 -5.54 -18.24
N THR A 476 7.37 -4.72 -18.53
CA THR A 476 7.57 -3.39 -19.11
C THR A 476 6.43 -2.43 -18.75
N ASN A 477 6.62 -1.15 -19.06
CA ASN A 477 5.54 -0.17 -19.03
C ASN A 477 5.06 0.15 -20.46
N HIS A 478 3.74 0.26 -20.63
CA HIS A 478 3.11 0.40 -21.94
C HIS A 478 2.50 1.80 -22.15
N SER A 479 3.26 2.84 -21.79
CA SER A 479 2.87 4.25 -21.98
C SER A 479 2.92 4.67 -23.46
N TYR A 480 1.92 5.45 -23.89
CA TYR A 480 1.87 6.03 -25.23
C TYR A 480 2.07 7.54 -25.18
N PHE A 481 3.12 8.04 -25.82
CA PHE A 481 3.54 9.43 -25.79
C PHE A 481 3.10 10.18 -27.05
N HIS A 482 2.62 11.42 -26.88
CA HIS A 482 2.30 12.31 -28.00
C HIS A 482 3.09 13.63 -27.97
N LEU A 483 3.61 14.06 -26.81
CA LEU A 483 4.46 15.25 -26.65
C LEU A 483 3.85 16.59 -27.16
N THR A 484 2.58 16.59 -27.53
CA THR A 484 1.86 17.73 -28.12
C THR A 484 0.43 17.84 -27.56
N PRO A 485 -0.15 19.03 -27.38
CA PRO A 485 -1.55 19.17 -26.98
C PRO A 485 -2.55 18.53 -27.96
N ASP A 486 -2.15 18.37 -29.22
CA ASP A 486 -3.01 17.91 -30.33
C ASP A 486 -3.20 16.37 -30.37
N LYS A 487 -2.59 15.62 -29.45
CA LYS A 487 -2.75 14.15 -29.29
C LYS A 487 -2.57 13.34 -30.58
N ASN A 488 -1.54 13.67 -31.35
CA ASN A 488 -1.11 12.93 -32.52
C ASN A 488 0.42 12.99 -32.60
N ILE A 489 1.02 12.09 -33.39
CA ILE A 489 2.48 11.92 -33.41
C ILE A 489 3.13 12.27 -34.75
N ASN A 490 2.36 12.68 -35.76
CA ASN A 490 2.84 12.76 -37.14
C ASN A 490 4.06 13.70 -37.29
N ASP A 491 4.06 14.82 -36.58
CA ASP A 491 5.17 15.79 -36.61
C ASP A 491 6.28 15.50 -35.58
N THR A 492 6.16 14.41 -34.82
CA THR A 492 7.17 14.01 -33.83
C THR A 492 8.45 13.61 -34.55
N ARG A 493 9.57 14.15 -34.09
CA ARG A 493 10.91 13.79 -34.56
C ARG A 493 11.53 12.80 -33.59
N LEU A 494 12.05 11.70 -34.12
CA LEU A 494 12.63 10.61 -33.35
C LEU A 494 14.08 10.35 -33.72
N LEU A 495 14.80 9.77 -32.77
CA LEU A 495 16.10 9.15 -32.94
C LEU A 495 16.13 7.90 -32.05
N LEU A 496 16.27 6.72 -32.66
CA LEU A 496 16.48 5.46 -31.96
C LEU A 496 17.98 5.18 -31.82
N ALA A 497 18.37 4.49 -30.76
CA ALA A 497 19.78 4.15 -30.52
C ALA A 497 20.33 3.06 -31.46
N THR A 498 19.44 2.36 -32.16
CA THR A 498 19.77 1.19 -32.98
C THR A 498 18.76 1.10 -34.13
N ASN A 499 19.22 0.58 -35.27
CA ASN A 499 18.35 0.10 -36.36
C ASN A 499 18.30 -1.43 -36.40
N ARG A 500 18.96 -2.12 -35.46
CA ARG A 500 18.90 -3.57 -35.33
C ARG A 500 17.55 -3.96 -34.76
N TYR A 501 16.82 -4.86 -35.42
CA TYR A 501 15.49 -5.28 -34.98
C TYR A 501 15.24 -6.77 -35.17
N MET A 502 14.24 -7.29 -34.47
CA MET A 502 13.75 -8.66 -34.57
C MET A 502 12.70 -8.78 -35.66
N ASP A 503 12.94 -9.67 -36.61
CA ASP A 503 12.03 -9.92 -37.72
C ASP A 503 10.80 -10.71 -37.28
N CYS A 504 9.65 -10.43 -37.89
CA CYS A 504 8.37 -11.03 -37.57
C CYS A 504 7.68 -11.57 -38.82
N ASP A 505 6.91 -12.63 -38.66
CA ASP A 505 6.05 -13.15 -39.72
C ASP A 505 4.76 -12.31 -39.88
N ALA A 506 3.90 -12.72 -40.80
CA ALA A 506 2.62 -12.04 -41.07
C ALA A 506 1.64 -12.06 -39.88
N ALA A 507 1.84 -12.94 -38.90
CA ALA A 507 1.07 -13.02 -37.66
C ALA A 507 1.71 -12.19 -36.53
N LYS A 508 2.72 -11.38 -36.83
CA LYS A 508 3.53 -10.60 -35.87
C LYS A 508 4.23 -11.47 -34.84
N LEU A 509 4.51 -12.73 -35.17
CA LEU A 509 5.33 -13.61 -34.34
C LEU A 509 6.79 -13.49 -34.79
N THR A 510 7.69 -13.34 -33.83
CA THR A 510 9.12 -13.22 -34.14
C THR A 510 9.66 -14.49 -34.79
N THR A 511 10.46 -14.33 -35.85
CA THR A 511 11.18 -15.43 -36.50
C THR A 511 12.46 -15.80 -35.75
N GLY A 512 12.82 -15.02 -34.72
CA GLY A 512 14.09 -15.11 -34.02
C GLY A 512 15.28 -14.57 -34.84
N THR A 513 15.07 -14.10 -36.07
CA THR A 513 16.14 -13.53 -36.91
C THR A 513 16.30 -12.04 -36.61
N LEU A 514 17.55 -11.58 -36.54
CA LEU A 514 17.86 -10.17 -36.41
C LEU A 514 18.20 -9.58 -37.77
N ASN A 515 17.56 -8.46 -38.12
CA ASN A 515 17.81 -7.70 -39.34
C ASN A 515 18.21 -6.24 -39.04
N ASN A 516 18.53 -5.47 -40.07
CA ASN A 516 18.78 -4.03 -39.96
C ASN A 516 17.64 -3.29 -40.67
N TRP A 517 17.02 -2.37 -39.94
CA TRP A 517 16.00 -1.49 -40.47
C TRP A 517 16.66 -0.41 -41.34
N THR A 518 16.12 -0.17 -42.53
CA THR A 518 16.76 0.73 -43.52
C THR A 518 15.90 1.90 -43.95
N ASP A 519 14.58 1.86 -43.76
CA ASP A 519 13.69 2.94 -44.22
C ASP A 519 12.49 3.16 -43.28
N PRO A 520 12.40 4.32 -42.57
CA PRO A 520 13.42 5.37 -42.52
C PRO A 520 14.66 4.89 -41.76
N ASP A 521 15.82 5.53 -41.94
CA ASP A 521 16.99 5.26 -41.10
C ASP A 521 16.76 5.75 -39.67
N VAL A 522 16.18 4.89 -38.84
CA VAL A 522 15.78 5.20 -37.45
C VAL A 522 16.95 5.51 -36.52
N SER A 523 18.18 5.19 -36.94
CA SER A 523 19.42 5.54 -36.22
C SER A 523 19.86 6.99 -36.43
N LYS A 524 19.15 7.73 -37.30
CA LYS A 524 19.30 9.17 -37.52
C LYS A 524 18.00 9.90 -37.18
N PRO A 525 18.06 11.21 -36.88
CA PRO A 525 16.85 12.00 -36.67
C PRO A 525 15.91 11.93 -37.88
N PHE A 526 14.68 11.48 -37.67
CA PHE A 526 13.63 11.42 -38.69
C PHE A 526 12.29 11.93 -38.13
N THR A 527 11.36 12.33 -39.01
CA THR A 527 9.99 12.69 -38.59
C THR A 527 9.09 11.48 -38.79
N LEU A 528 8.23 11.16 -37.83
CA LEU A 528 7.37 9.98 -37.89
C LEU A 528 6.48 9.97 -39.13
N GLY A 529 5.85 11.10 -39.49
CA GLY A 529 4.96 11.18 -40.65
C GLY A 529 3.96 10.02 -40.68
N ASP A 530 3.88 9.37 -41.84
CA ASP A 530 3.04 8.18 -42.08
C ASP A 530 3.80 6.85 -41.89
N HIS A 531 5.01 6.87 -41.32
CA HIS A 531 5.77 5.64 -41.06
C HIS A 531 5.08 4.80 -39.98
N VAL A 532 4.90 3.51 -40.27
CA VAL A 532 4.32 2.50 -39.38
C VAL A 532 5.45 1.63 -38.84
N LEU A 533 5.63 1.65 -37.52
CA LEU A 533 6.62 0.85 -36.80
C LEU A 533 5.92 0.09 -35.69
N ASP A 534 6.18 -1.22 -35.60
CA ASP A 534 5.69 -2.13 -34.56
C ASP A 534 6.71 -3.28 -34.47
N TYR A 535 7.89 -2.96 -33.93
CA TYR A 535 9.04 -3.85 -33.93
C TYR A 535 9.86 -3.77 -32.64
N CYS A 536 10.40 -4.93 -32.24
CA CYS A 536 11.40 -5.05 -31.19
C CYS A 536 12.79 -4.67 -31.73
N PHE A 537 13.32 -3.55 -31.24
CA PHE A 537 14.68 -3.09 -31.52
C PHE A 537 15.68 -3.61 -30.47
N VAL A 538 16.89 -3.95 -30.92
CA VAL A 538 17.93 -4.60 -30.09
C VAL A 538 19.12 -3.66 -29.87
N VAL A 539 19.40 -3.39 -28.59
CA VAL A 539 20.46 -2.49 -28.12
C VAL A 539 21.69 -3.26 -27.70
N ASP A 540 21.51 -4.47 -27.16
CA ASP A 540 22.59 -5.34 -26.74
C ASP A 540 22.25 -6.79 -27.06
N GLU A 541 23.00 -7.41 -27.97
CA GLU A 541 22.81 -8.81 -28.36
C GLU A 541 23.45 -9.79 -27.35
N HIS A 542 24.25 -9.30 -26.38
CA HIS A 542 24.84 -10.16 -25.36
C HIS A 542 23.78 -10.58 -24.34
N PRO A 543 23.78 -11.86 -23.90
CA PRO A 543 22.89 -12.29 -22.83
C PRO A 543 23.08 -11.46 -21.57
N THR A 544 22.01 -10.83 -21.08
CA THR A 544 22.01 -10.20 -19.76
C THR A 544 21.65 -11.24 -18.68
N GLY A 545 21.92 -10.92 -17.42
CA GLY A 545 21.35 -11.68 -16.30
C GLY A 545 19.84 -11.45 -16.17
N ILE A 546 19.21 -12.19 -15.25
CA ILE A 546 17.79 -12.02 -14.87
C ILE A 546 17.54 -10.67 -14.16
N ASP A 547 18.56 -10.07 -13.55
CA ASP A 547 18.55 -8.72 -12.97
C ASP A 547 19.47 -7.79 -13.77
N THR A 548 18.90 -6.77 -14.41
CA THR A 548 19.64 -5.76 -15.17
C THR A 548 19.83 -4.45 -14.42
N ARG A 549 19.29 -4.27 -13.21
CA ARG A 549 19.22 -2.96 -12.54
C ARG A 549 20.58 -2.31 -12.26
N SER A 550 21.61 -3.14 -12.08
CA SER A 550 22.99 -2.72 -11.87
C SER A 550 23.74 -2.36 -13.15
N LEU A 551 23.18 -2.67 -14.32
CA LEU A 551 23.76 -2.30 -15.61
C LEU A 551 23.64 -0.78 -15.84
N PRO A 552 24.51 -0.20 -16.68
CA PRO A 552 24.40 1.21 -17.05
C PRO A 552 23.09 1.49 -17.79
N LEU A 553 22.43 2.59 -17.46
CA LEU A 553 21.29 3.12 -18.23
C LEU A 553 21.74 3.52 -19.63
N LYS A 554 21.19 2.87 -20.65
CA LYS A 554 21.42 3.19 -22.06
C LYS A 554 20.28 4.05 -22.57
N LYS A 555 20.60 5.17 -23.21
CA LYS A 555 19.62 5.98 -23.94
C LYS A 555 19.19 5.23 -25.19
N ILE A 556 17.91 4.91 -25.31
CA ILE A 556 17.37 4.12 -26.42
C ILE A 556 16.53 4.93 -27.41
N LEU A 557 15.97 6.06 -26.94
CA LEU A 557 15.10 6.90 -27.73
C LEU A 557 15.27 8.37 -27.33
N GLN A 558 15.18 9.24 -28.32
CA GLN A 558 14.96 10.67 -28.14
C GLN A 558 13.80 11.10 -29.04
N ALA A 559 12.88 11.90 -28.50
CA ALA A 559 11.76 12.46 -29.22
C ALA A 559 11.61 13.96 -28.97
N THR A 560 11.22 14.71 -30.00
CA THR A 560 10.81 16.12 -29.89
C THR A 560 9.59 16.35 -30.75
N HIS A 561 8.80 17.38 -30.43
CA HIS A 561 7.67 17.79 -31.25
C HIS A 561 7.75 19.29 -31.54
N PRO A 562 7.55 19.78 -32.78
CA PRO A 562 7.76 21.19 -33.13
C PRO A 562 6.81 22.17 -32.42
N ARG A 563 5.71 21.67 -31.85
CA ARG A 563 4.74 22.47 -31.08
C ARG A 563 5.12 22.67 -29.61
N THR A 564 6.13 21.96 -29.12
CA THR A 564 6.61 22.06 -27.74
C THR A 564 8.14 22.23 -27.72
N SER A 565 8.69 22.80 -26.65
CA SER A 565 10.15 22.84 -26.44
C SER A 565 10.69 21.57 -25.78
N THR A 566 9.80 20.63 -25.44
CA THR A 566 10.13 19.43 -24.67
C THR A 566 10.92 18.44 -25.51
N LYS A 567 12.03 17.99 -24.92
CA LYS A 567 12.81 16.88 -25.42
C LYS A 567 12.63 15.69 -24.50
N PHE A 568 12.01 14.63 -25.03
CA PHE A 568 11.76 13.40 -24.32
C PHE A 568 12.89 12.40 -24.61
N ASN A 569 13.44 11.81 -23.56
CA ASN A 569 14.49 10.81 -23.64
C ASN A 569 14.06 9.56 -22.87
N VAL A 570 14.32 8.38 -23.43
CA VAL A 570 14.10 7.11 -22.74
C VAL A 570 15.42 6.41 -22.51
N PHE A 571 15.62 5.96 -21.28
CA PHE A 571 16.76 5.16 -20.88
C PHE A 571 16.29 3.84 -20.28
N THR A 572 17.10 2.80 -20.41
CA THR A 572 16.81 1.51 -19.81
C THR A 572 18.09 0.71 -19.56
N THR A 573 18.00 -0.26 -18.66
CA THR A 573 19.00 -1.32 -18.50
C THR A 573 18.71 -2.56 -19.35
N GLU A 574 17.54 -2.64 -19.98
CA GLU A 574 17.11 -3.81 -20.76
C GLU A 574 17.82 -3.89 -22.13
N PRO A 575 17.99 -5.10 -22.68
CA PRO A 575 18.75 -5.32 -23.92
C PRO A 575 17.99 -4.93 -25.19
N SER A 576 16.68 -4.75 -25.11
CA SER A 576 15.80 -4.47 -26.25
C SER A 576 14.60 -3.62 -25.85
N PHE A 577 13.86 -3.10 -26.83
CA PHE A 577 12.63 -2.36 -26.60
C PHE A 577 11.69 -2.52 -27.79
N GLU A 578 10.39 -2.64 -27.51
CA GLU A 578 9.36 -2.54 -28.53
C GLU A 578 9.14 -1.06 -28.85
N PHE A 579 9.06 -0.73 -30.14
CA PHE A 579 8.65 0.59 -30.58
C PHE A 579 7.42 0.47 -31.48
N PHE A 580 6.29 1.02 -31.01
CA PHE A 580 5.01 0.96 -31.69
C PHE A 580 4.44 2.35 -31.92
N THR A 581 4.12 2.70 -33.17
CA THR A 581 3.57 4.02 -33.54
C THR A 581 2.07 4.19 -33.31
N GLY A 582 1.40 3.25 -32.66
CA GLY A 582 0.00 3.39 -32.30
C GLY A 582 -0.98 3.23 -33.47
N ASP A 583 -0.53 2.68 -34.59
CA ASP A 583 -1.36 2.45 -35.78
C ASP A 583 -2.49 1.46 -35.51
N GLY A 584 -3.69 1.79 -35.98
CA GLY A 584 -4.88 0.97 -35.82
C GLY A 584 -5.48 0.99 -34.41
N ILE A 585 -4.93 1.79 -33.49
CA ILE A 585 -5.59 2.02 -32.20
C ILE A 585 -6.91 2.75 -32.45
N GLU A 586 -8.00 2.11 -32.03
CA GLU A 586 -9.33 2.70 -31.99
C GLU A 586 -9.94 2.41 -30.62
N THR A 587 -9.95 3.43 -29.76
CA THR A 587 -10.49 3.31 -28.41
C THR A 587 -11.15 4.62 -27.98
N LYS A 588 -11.78 4.63 -26.81
CA LYS A 588 -12.56 5.78 -26.34
C LYS A 588 -11.73 7.08 -26.32
N GLY A 589 -12.08 8.02 -27.20
CA GLY A 589 -11.43 9.33 -27.27
C GLY A 589 -10.09 9.37 -28.01
N TYR A 590 -9.66 8.25 -28.62
CA TYR A 590 -8.42 8.17 -29.39
C TYR A 590 -8.64 7.40 -30.69
N GLY A 591 -8.23 8.00 -31.81
CA GLY A 591 -8.13 7.33 -33.10
C GLY A 591 -6.70 6.82 -33.35
N SER A 592 -6.45 6.32 -34.57
CA SER A 592 -5.15 5.78 -34.96
C SER A 592 -4.01 6.77 -34.73
N ARG A 593 -2.85 6.27 -34.31
CA ARG A 593 -1.62 7.03 -34.00
C ARG A 593 -1.83 8.13 -32.92
N PRO A 594 -2.52 7.83 -31.80
CA PRO A 594 -2.78 8.84 -30.77
C PRO A 594 -1.53 9.18 -29.96
N GLY A 595 -0.56 8.26 -29.95
CA GLY A 595 0.71 8.30 -29.27
C GLY A 595 1.60 7.15 -29.78
N PHE A 596 2.90 7.21 -29.54
CA PHE A 596 3.83 6.10 -29.77
C PHE A 596 4.19 5.44 -28.44
N SER A 597 4.32 4.12 -28.42
CA SER A 597 4.83 3.35 -27.28
C SER A 597 6.31 3.04 -27.46
N VAL A 598 7.04 3.06 -26.34
CA VAL A 598 8.42 2.61 -26.23
C VAL A 598 8.53 1.78 -24.96
N SER A 599 8.65 0.47 -25.14
CA SER A 599 8.54 -0.51 -24.05
C SER A 599 9.81 -1.34 -23.96
N PRO A 600 10.81 -0.92 -23.15
CA PRO A 600 11.98 -1.73 -22.86
C PRO A 600 11.64 -3.07 -22.22
N PHE A 601 12.20 -4.15 -22.75
CA PHE A 601 11.97 -5.52 -22.28
C PHE A 601 13.05 -6.46 -22.82
N ARG A 602 12.87 -7.77 -22.65
CA ARG A 602 13.80 -8.81 -23.11
C ARG A 602 13.19 -9.59 -24.26
N TYR A 603 13.55 -9.20 -25.48
CA TYR A 603 13.35 -9.86 -26.77
C TYR A 603 11.97 -10.50 -26.99
N THR A 604 11.31 -10.16 -28.08
CA THR A 604 10.08 -10.87 -28.49
C THR A 604 10.40 -12.37 -28.59
N GLY A 605 9.59 -13.21 -27.94
CA GLY A 605 9.77 -14.66 -27.95
C GLY A 605 10.92 -15.22 -27.11
N ALA A 606 11.53 -14.44 -26.20
CA ALA A 606 12.53 -14.96 -25.27
C ALA A 606 12.03 -16.18 -24.46
N ALA A 607 10.74 -16.26 -24.18
CA ALA A 607 10.12 -17.35 -23.43
C ALA A 607 10.05 -18.70 -24.18
N TYR A 608 10.29 -18.73 -25.50
CA TYR A 608 10.28 -19.97 -26.28
C TYR A 608 11.53 -20.18 -27.15
N PHE A 609 12.31 -19.13 -27.43
CA PHE A 609 13.65 -19.28 -28.03
C PHE A 609 14.73 -19.54 -26.98
N GLU A 610 15.34 -20.73 -27.04
CA GLU A 610 16.38 -21.18 -26.09
C GLU A 610 17.55 -20.19 -25.94
N LYS A 611 17.95 -19.50 -27.01
CA LYS A 611 19.05 -18.53 -26.98
C LYS A 611 18.82 -17.32 -26.04
N TRP A 612 17.56 -17.01 -25.72
CA TRP A 612 17.20 -15.85 -24.89
C TRP A 612 16.48 -16.23 -23.59
N SER A 613 16.08 -17.48 -23.44
CA SER A 613 15.22 -17.96 -22.34
C SER A 613 15.81 -17.75 -20.94
N ASN A 614 17.12 -17.85 -20.78
CA ASN A 614 17.80 -17.60 -19.50
C ASN A 614 17.62 -16.18 -18.99
N GLN A 615 17.34 -15.21 -19.88
CA GLN A 615 17.13 -13.81 -19.49
C GLN A 615 15.72 -13.59 -18.95
N VAL A 616 14.77 -14.50 -19.18
CA VAL A 616 13.37 -14.36 -18.73
C VAL A 616 12.94 -15.48 -17.79
N THR A 617 13.78 -16.49 -17.58
CA THR A 617 13.53 -17.60 -16.65
C THR A 617 13.98 -17.19 -15.25
N LEU A 618 13.02 -17.00 -14.35
CA LEU A 618 13.28 -16.63 -12.96
C LEU A 618 13.18 -17.87 -12.07
N ARG A 619 14.26 -18.17 -11.34
CA ARG A 619 14.31 -19.30 -10.39
C ARG A 619 14.10 -18.85 -8.96
N LYS A 620 13.64 -19.78 -8.12
CA LYS A 620 13.47 -19.53 -6.68
C LYS A 620 14.81 -19.16 -6.04
N GLY A 621 14.84 -18.03 -5.33
CA GLY A 621 16.06 -17.45 -4.75
C GLY A 621 16.75 -16.42 -5.64
N GLU A 622 16.37 -16.30 -6.91
CA GLU A 622 16.79 -15.21 -7.79
C GLU A 622 15.81 -14.03 -7.70
N VAL A 623 16.24 -12.87 -8.20
CA VAL A 623 15.43 -11.66 -8.34
C VAL A 623 15.51 -11.22 -9.79
N TYR A 624 14.36 -11.11 -10.47
CA TYR A 624 14.24 -10.37 -11.70
C TYR A 624 14.33 -8.88 -11.39
N GLY A 625 15.07 -8.14 -12.21
CA GLY A 625 15.18 -6.69 -12.06
C GLY A 625 15.29 -5.98 -13.40
N SER A 626 14.60 -4.85 -13.54
CA SER A 626 14.60 -3.99 -14.74
C SER A 626 14.42 -2.53 -14.37
N ARG A 627 15.05 -1.61 -15.13
CA ARG A 627 14.91 -0.15 -14.97
C ARG A 627 14.56 0.54 -16.29
N ILE A 628 13.62 1.48 -16.21
CA ILE A 628 13.18 2.35 -17.30
C ILE A 628 13.18 3.78 -16.78
N VAL A 629 13.69 4.73 -17.55
CA VAL A 629 13.65 6.16 -17.19
C VAL A 629 13.06 6.96 -18.32
N TYR A 630 12.01 7.71 -18.02
CA TYR A 630 11.41 8.73 -18.87
C TYR A 630 11.88 10.11 -18.39
N ALA A 631 12.78 10.74 -19.15
CA ALA A 631 13.37 12.02 -18.79
C ALA A 631 13.01 13.12 -19.79
N PHE A 632 12.78 14.33 -19.29
CA PHE A 632 12.32 15.47 -20.07
C PHE A 632 13.27 16.65 -19.89
N ASP A 633 13.75 17.23 -21.00
CA ASP A 633 14.47 18.50 -21.00
C ASP A 633 13.50 19.59 -21.50
N PHE A 634 13.28 20.67 -20.73
CA PHE A 634 12.31 21.71 -21.05
C PHE A 634 12.66 23.09 -20.49
#